data_AF-A0A077MG17-F1
#
_entry.id   AF-A0A077MG17-F1
#
_cell.length_a   1.000
_cell.length_b   1.000
_cell.length_c   1.000
_cell.angle_alpha   90.00
_cell.angle_beta   90.00
_cell.angle_gamma   90.00
#
_symmetry.space_group_name_H-M   'P 1'
#
loop_
_entity.id
_entity.type
_entity.pdbx_description
1 polymer ?
#
loop_
_entity_poly.entity_id
_entity_poly.type
_entity_poly.pdbx_seq_one_letter_code
_entity_poly.pdbx_strand_id
1 'polypeptide(L)'
;TCWNCKTPKMMEWVKQYGDAFWSKDVNEFRGKDKIDGKDETIGCANCHDPVTMELRPYSEPLKDWLKRSGQDWAKLSRNQKRSLVCAQCHVEYYFTHKDNGPAAKPVFPWDNGFNPEDIYQYYKGHGPKGADGKPGPFSDWTHAASKVGMIKIQHPEFEMFQDSTHGAAGVACADCHMPYMRDGGKKVSSHWMTSPLKDPELRACRQCHTDKTADYLRSRVEYTQKKSFDQLLKAQEISVKAHEAIRLANGYEGKRSPEYDALMTEARDMVRKGQLFWDYVSAENSVGFH
;
A
#
# COMPACT_ATOMS: atom_id res chain seq x y z
N THR A 1 5.02 -0.79 15.31
CA THR A 1 4.49 -0.15 14.07
C THR A 1 3.19 -0.72 13.53
N CYS A 2 2.89 -2.02 13.62
CA CYS A 2 1.68 -2.60 12.98
C CYS A 2 0.33 -1.93 13.33
N TRP A 3 0.24 -1.26 14.49
CA TRP A 3 -0.93 -0.47 14.88
C TRP A 3 -1.12 0.85 14.10
N ASN A 4 -0.11 1.30 13.33
CA ASN A 4 -0.05 2.61 12.66
C ASN A 4 -1.31 2.91 11.86
N CYS A 5 -1.84 1.91 11.15
CA CYS A 5 -2.98 2.06 10.25
C CYS A 5 -4.25 1.37 10.79
N LYS A 6 -4.45 1.36 12.12
CA LYS A 6 -5.53 0.57 12.76
C LYS A 6 -6.33 1.32 13.83
N THR A 7 -5.82 2.43 14.36
CA THR A 7 -6.46 3.13 15.48
C THR A 7 -6.05 4.60 15.54
N PRO A 8 -6.94 5.52 15.95
CA PRO A 8 -6.56 6.90 16.26
C PRO A 8 -5.66 7.02 17.50
N LYS A 9 -5.57 6.00 18.36
CA LYS A 9 -4.65 5.99 19.53
C LYS A 9 -3.18 6.14 19.16
N MET A 10 -2.84 5.92 17.89
CA MET A 10 -1.54 6.26 17.32
C MET A 10 -1.07 7.67 17.67
N MET A 11 -1.97 8.66 17.69
CA MET A 11 -1.60 10.05 18.04
C MET A 11 -1.13 10.16 19.51
N GLU A 12 -1.77 9.43 20.42
CA GLU A 12 -1.41 9.40 21.84
C GLU A 12 -0.13 8.59 22.06
N TRP A 13 -0.04 7.42 21.46
CA TRP A 13 1.12 6.54 21.62
C TRP A 13 2.39 7.15 21.04
N VAL A 14 2.33 7.77 19.86
CA VAL A 14 3.49 8.47 19.30
C VAL A 14 3.86 9.69 20.15
N LYS A 15 2.87 10.44 20.67
CA LYS A 15 3.15 11.55 21.59
C LYS A 15 3.82 11.08 22.90
N GLN A 16 3.40 9.94 23.44
CA GLN A 16 3.90 9.41 24.70
C GLN A 16 5.29 8.76 24.56
N TYR A 17 5.48 7.94 23.53
CA TYR A 17 6.67 7.11 23.38
C TYR A 17 7.67 7.62 22.33
N GLY A 18 7.29 8.60 21.52
CA GLY A 18 8.13 9.15 20.44
C GLY A 18 8.62 8.07 19.48
N ASP A 19 9.87 8.19 19.04
CA ASP A 19 10.52 7.24 18.13
C ASP A 19 10.64 5.82 18.71
N ALA A 20 10.62 5.65 20.03
CA ALA A 20 10.67 4.33 20.65
C ALA A 20 9.37 3.53 20.46
N PHE A 21 8.25 4.17 20.11
CA PHE A 21 6.99 3.48 19.85
C PHE A 21 7.13 2.39 18.77
N TRP A 22 7.85 2.71 17.70
CA TRP A 22 7.80 1.95 16.45
C TRP A 22 8.32 0.52 16.62
N SER A 23 9.37 0.33 17.40
CA SER A 23 10.05 -0.96 17.62
C SER A 23 9.55 -1.75 18.82
N LYS A 24 8.55 -1.25 19.56
CA LYS A 24 7.89 -2.01 20.63
C LYS A 24 7.17 -3.24 20.09
N ASP A 25 7.07 -4.28 20.93
CA ASP A 25 6.31 -5.47 20.56
C ASP A 25 4.84 -5.11 20.35
N VAL A 26 4.25 -5.64 19.28
CA VAL A 26 2.86 -5.32 18.92
C VAL A 26 1.88 -5.67 20.05
N ASN A 27 2.18 -6.67 20.88
CA ASN A 27 1.31 -7.14 21.95
C ASN A 27 1.36 -6.26 23.21
N GLU A 28 2.33 -5.35 23.35
CA GLU A 28 2.36 -4.36 24.45
C GLU A 28 1.09 -3.48 24.47
N PHE A 29 0.42 -3.35 23.32
CA PHE A 29 -0.78 -2.51 23.13
C PHE A 29 -2.06 -3.31 22.90
N ARG A 30 -2.02 -4.64 23.05
CA ARG A 30 -3.16 -5.53 22.72
C ARG A 30 -4.18 -5.68 23.84
N GLY A 31 -3.78 -5.43 25.09
CA GLY A 31 -4.65 -5.58 26.25
C GLY A 31 -5.92 -4.73 26.14
N LYS A 32 -7.05 -5.21 26.71
CA LYS A 32 -8.30 -4.44 26.75
C LYS A 32 -8.18 -3.14 27.55
N ASP A 33 -7.18 -3.06 28.44
CA ASP A 33 -6.79 -1.85 29.16
C ASP A 33 -6.00 -0.85 28.27
N LYS A 34 -5.51 -1.29 27.12
CA LYS A 34 -4.72 -0.49 26.17
C LYS A 34 -5.58 0.07 25.04
N ILE A 35 -6.52 -0.70 24.53
CA ILE A 35 -7.36 -0.33 23.39
C ILE A 35 -8.76 -0.94 23.48
N ASP A 36 -9.79 -0.13 23.20
CA ASP A 36 -11.15 -0.58 22.95
C ASP A 36 -11.31 -0.95 21.47
N GLY A 37 -11.58 -2.22 21.20
CA GLY A 37 -11.67 -2.75 19.83
C GLY A 37 -12.86 -2.21 19.01
N LYS A 38 -13.85 -1.56 19.64
CA LYS A 38 -15.03 -1.00 18.98
C LYS A 38 -14.92 0.51 18.85
N ASP A 39 -14.62 1.21 19.95
CA ASP A 39 -14.63 2.67 19.98
C ASP A 39 -13.31 3.29 19.50
N GLU A 40 -12.21 2.53 19.57
CA GLU A 40 -10.87 3.00 19.20
C GLU A 40 -10.30 2.26 17.98
N THR A 41 -11.18 1.64 17.17
CA THR A 41 -10.84 1.24 15.81
C THR A 41 -10.73 2.46 14.88
N ILE A 42 -10.47 2.24 13.59
CA ILE A 42 -10.46 3.31 12.59
C ILE A 42 -11.78 4.09 12.64
N GLY A 43 -11.70 5.41 12.85
CA GLY A 43 -12.86 6.25 13.08
C GLY A 43 -12.63 7.71 12.72
N CYS A 44 -13.52 8.58 13.21
CA CYS A 44 -13.58 10.00 12.84
C CYS A 44 -12.22 10.70 12.95
N ALA A 45 -11.51 10.48 14.06
CA ALA A 45 -10.27 11.18 14.40
C ALA A 45 -9.07 10.84 13.48
N ASN A 46 -9.16 9.76 12.70
CA ASN A 46 -8.15 9.43 11.69
C ASN A 46 -8.21 10.35 10.47
N CYS A 47 -9.36 10.96 10.18
CA CYS A 47 -9.55 11.77 8.98
C CYS A 47 -10.02 13.20 9.29
N HIS A 48 -10.55 13.46 10.47
CA HIS A 48 -11.13 14.74 10.86
C HIS A 48 -10.43 15.34 12.08
N ASP A 49 -10.28 16.65 12.06
CA ASP A 49 -10.05 17.41 13.28
C ASP A 49 -11.31 17.34 14.17
N PRO A 50 -11.20 16.95 15.45
CA PRO A 50 -12.37 16.76 16.31
C PRO A 50 -13.08 18.06 16.70
N VAL A 51 -12.44 19.22 16.50
CA VAL A 51 -13.03 20.53 16.83
C VAL A 51 -13.73 21.13 15.61
N THR A 52 -13.07 21.12 14.45
CA THR A 52 -13.59 21.80 13.24
C THR A 52 -14.23 20.85 12.24
N MET A 53 -13.99 19.54 12.37
CA MET A 53 -14.33 18.50 11.39
C MET A 53 -13.67 18.69 10.01
N GLU A 54 -12.69 19.59 9.89
CA GLU A 54 -11.88 19.69 8.69
C GLU A 54 -11.05 18.43 8.48
N LEU A 55 -10.76 18.10 7.21
CA LEU A 55 -9.92 16.95 6.90
C LEU A 55 -8.50 17.17 7.43
N ARG A 56 -7.96 16.16 8.10
CA ARG A 56 -6.63 16.17 8.73
C ARG A 56 -5.92 14.83 8.54
N PRO A 57 -4.60 14.84 8.30
CA PRO A 57 -3.81 13.62 8.35
C PRO A 57 -3.37 13.34 9.81
N TYR A 58 -3.70 12.15 10.33
CA TYR A 58 -3.08 11.65 11.57
C TYR A 58 -1.75 10.92 11.27
N SER A 59 -1.62 10.34 10.08
CA SER A 59 -0.53 9.44 9.69
C SER A 59 0.84 10.13 9.65
N GLU A 60 1.75 9.69 10.51
CA GLU A 60 3.15 10.12 10.53
C GLU A 60 3.89 9.86 9.20
N PRO A 61 3.84 8.66 8.58
CA PRO A 61 4.56 8.44 7.32
C PRO A 61 4.02 9.29 6.16
N LEU A 62 2.72 9.60 6.12
CA LEU A 62 2.18 10.52 5.11
C LEU A 62 2.67 11.95 5.34
N LYS A 63 2.71 12.43 6.60
CA LYS A 63 3.27 13.75 6.93
C LYS A 63 4.74 13.83 6.55
N ASP A 64 5.51 12.77 6.83
CA ASP A 64 6.91 12.67 6.43
C ASP A 64 7.04 12.74 4.90
N TRP A 65 6.21 12.03 4.14
CA TRP A 65 6.20 12.11 2.67
C TRP A 65 5.83 13.50 2.14
N LEU A 66 4.77 14.12 2.66
CA LEU A 66 4.36 15.48 2.26
C LEU A 66 5.51 16.46 2.50
N LYS A 67 6.20 16.34 3.65
CA LYS A 67 7.39 17.15 3.95
C LYS A 67 8.53 16.89 2.96
N ARG A 68 8.87 15.62 2.67
CA ARG A 68 9.95 15.27 1.72
C ARG A 68 9.65 15.72 0.29
N SER A 69 8.39 15.67 -0.13
CA SER A 69 7.93 16.10 -1.46
C SER A 69 7.60 17.59 -1.57
N GLY A 70 7.85 18.38 -0.51
CA GLY A 70 7.62 19.83 -0.52
C GLY A 70 6.15 20.25 -0.53
N GLN A 71 5.24 19.36 -0.14
CA GLN A 71 3.80 19.60 -0.09
C GLN A 71 3.35 20.06 1.30
N ASP A 72 2.43 21.02 1.33
CA ASP A 72 1.84 21.58 2.55
C ASP A 72 0.34 21.24 2.59
N TRP A 73 -0.08 20.45 3.57
CA TRP A 73 -1.49 20.05 3.76
C TRP A 73 -2.44 21.24 3.77
N ALA A 74 -2.05 22.36 4.38
CA ALA A 74 -2.92 23.54 4.47
C ALA A 74 -3.25 24.11 3.08
N LYS A 75 -2.32 23.98 2.13
CA LYS A 75 -2.44 24.51 0.76
C LYS A 75 -3.03 23.51 -0.24
N LEU A 76 -3.17 22.24 0.14
CA LEU A 76 -3.77 21.24 -0.74
C LEU A 76 -5.26 21.53 -0.97
N SER A 77 -5.69 21.32 -2.20
CA SER A 77 -7.09 21.44 -2.57
C SER A 77 -7.95 20.41 -1.80
N ARG A 78 -9.23 20.73 -1.62
CA ARG A 78 -10.19 19.78 -1.05
C ARG A 78 -10.23 18.47 -1.84
N ASN A 79 -10.02 18.53 -3.16
CA ASN A 79 -10.02 17.35 -4.01
C ASN A 79 -8.84 16.41 -3.72
N GLN A 80 -7.63 16.96 -3.59
CA GLN A 80 -6.45 16.17 -3.18
C GLN A 80 -6.63 15.55 -1.80
N LYS A 81 -7.15 16.32 -0.84
CA LYS A 81 -7.42 15.83 0.53
C LYS A 81 -8.39 14.65 0.55
N ARG A 82 -9.36 14.59 -0.38
CA ARG A 82 -10.34 13.50 -0.51
C ARG A 82 -9.74 12.16 -0.96
N SER A 83 -8.53 12.15 -1.51
CA SER A 83 -7.77 10.92 -1.76
C SER A 83 -6.71 10.69 -0.68
N LEU A 84 -6.03 11.76 -0.24
CA LEU A 84 -4.91 11.63 0.70
C LEU A 84 -5.32 11.14 2.09
N VAL A 85 -6.57 11.35 2.53
CA VAL A 85 -7.05 10.73 3.78
C VAL A 85 -7.08 9.20 3.71
N CYS A 86 -7.29 8.63 2.51
CA CYS A 86 -7.19 7.18 2.26
C CYS A 86 -5.72 6.75 2.14
N ALA A 87 -4.90 7.54 1.45
CA ALA A 87 -3.45 7.33 1.28
C ALA A 87 -2.63 7.41 2.60
N GLN A 88 -3.29 7.67 3.72
CA GLN A 88 -2.69 7.49 5.05
C GLN A 88 -2.37 6.03 5.37
N CYS A 89 -3.13 5.10 4.77
CA CYS A 89 -3.12 3.68 5.12
C CYS A 89 -3.17 2.74 3.90
N HIS A 90 -3.88 3.11 2.84
CA HIS A 90 -4.08 2.32 1.63
C HIS A 90 -2.95 2.55 0.63
N VAL A 91 -1.76 2.11 1.04
CA VAL A 91 -0.48 2.35 0.38
C VAL A 91 0.50 1.21 0.62
N GLU A 92 1.50 1.10 -0.25
CA GLU A 92 2.72 0.35 -0.01
C GLU A 92 3.56 1.00 1.09
N TYR A 93 4.16 0.18 1.96
CA TYR A 93 5.01 0.68 3.04
C TYR A 93 6.04 -0.37 3.48
N TYR A 94 7.13 0.13 4.07
CA TYR A 94 8.10 -0.71 4.76
C TYR A 94 8.46 -0.18 6.15
N PHE A 95 9.18 -1.00 6.91
CA PHE A 95 9.67 -0.67 8.23
C PHE A 95 11.17 -0.35 8.19
N THR A 96 11.51 0.85 8.68
CA THR A 96 12.89 1.35 8.69
C THR A 96 13.83 0.38 9.41
N HIS A 97 14.89 -0.05 8.71
CA HIS A 97 15.97 -0.80 9.35
C HIS A 97 16.72 0.09 10.34
N LYS A 98 17.11 -0.46 11.49
CA LYS A 98 17.75 0.27 12.61
C LYS A 98 19.02 1.04 12.22
N ASP A 99 19.70 0.62 11.17
CA ASP A 99 20.92 1.27 10.68
C ASP A 99 20.66 2.61 9.96
N ASN A 100 19.41 2.86 9.57
CA ASN A 100 18.99 3.96 8.70
C ASN A 100 18.05 4.96 9.38
N GLY A 101 17.65 4.72 10.63
CA GLY A 101 16.74 5.58 11.38
C GLY A 101 16.07 4.86 12.55
N PRO A 102 15.04 5.47 13.17
CA PRO A 102 14.28 4.83 14.24
C PRO A 102 13.75 3.47 13.80
N ALA A 103 14.15 2.42 14.52
CA ALA A 103 13.85 1.04 14.16
C ALA A 103 12.34 0.84 14.00
N ALA A 104 11.97 0.20 12.90
CA ALA A 104 10.60 -0.09 12.48
C ALA A 104 9.70 1.13 12.20
N LYS A 105 10.20 2.37 12.19
CA LYS A 105 9.39 3.54 11.78
C LYS A 105 8.85 3.32 10.36
N PRO A 106 7.54 3.50 10.12
CA PRO A 106 6.95 3.25 8.81
C PRO A 106 7.39 4.32 7.81
N VAL A 107 7.62 3.90 6.56
CA VAL A 107 7.98 4.80 5.45
C VAL A 107 7.23 4.35 4.19
N PHE A 108 6.77 5.32 3.40
CA PHE A 108 6.24 5.08 2.06
C PHE A 108 7.38 5.23 1.02
N PRO A 109 7.66 4.20 0.19
CA PRO A 109 8.85 4.14 -0.68
C PRO A 109 8.66 4.91 -2.00
N TRP A 110 8.19 6.15 -1.94
CA TRP A 110 7.71 6.90 -3.10
C TRP A 110 8.74 7.86 -3.70
N ASP A 111 9.93 7.97 -3.10
CA ASP A 111 10.94 8.97 -3.47
C ASP A 111 11.42 8.82 -4.94
N ASN A 112 11.25 7.63 -5.54
CA ASN A 112 11.57 7.35 -6.94
C ASN A 112 10.36 7.44 -7.89
N GLY A 113 9.14 7.57 -7.35
CA GLY A 113 7.88 7.42 -8.08
C GLY A 113 6.97 6.36 -7.47
N PHE A 114 5.78 6.21 -8.04
CA PHE A 114 4.73 5.33 -7.52
C PHE A 114 4.64 3.98 -8.26
N ASN A 115 5.31 3.84 -9.42
CA ASN A 115 5.18 2.62 -10.22
C ASN A 115 5.96 1.45 -9.60
N PRO A 116 5.62 0.19 -9.97
CA PRO A 116 6.34 -0.98 -9.49
C PRO A 116 7.85 -0.93 -9.76
N GLU A 117 8.27 -0.41 -10.92
CA GLU A 117 9.69 -0.25 -11.24
C GLU A 117 10.36 0.79 -10.34
N ASP A 118 9.69 1.91 -10.08
CA ASP A 118 10.21 2.99 -9.24
C ASP A 118 10.47 2.49 -7.81
N ILE A 119 9.47 1.78 -7.26
CA ILE A 119 9.54 1.14 -5.94
C ILE A 119 10.61 0.04 -5.91
N TYR A 120 10.75 -0.75 -6.98
CA TYR A 120 11.83 -1.73 -7.09
C TYR A 120 13.21 -1.09 -7.04
N GLN A 121 13.42 0.02 -7.78
CA GLN A 121 14.68 0.75 -7.77
C GLN A 121 14.94 1.41 -6.41
N TYR A 122 13.91 1.95 -5.75
CA TYR A 122 14.01 2.44 -4.38
C TYR A 122 14.56 1.35 -3.44
N TYR A 123 13.99 0.14 -3.48
CA TYR A 123 14.41 -0.97 -2.62
C TYR A 123 15.75 -1.62 -2.96
N LYS A 124 16.51 -1.09 -3.94
CA LYS A 124 17.95 -1.42 -4.08
C LYS A 124 18.81 -0.77 -3.00
N GLY A 125 18.27 0.21 -2.27
CA GLY A 125 18.85 0.77 -1.05
C GLY A 125 17.98 0.49 0.19
N HIS A 126 18.19 1.30 1.22
CA HIS A 126 17.38 1.34 2.46
C HIS A 126 17.39 0.08 3.34
N GLY A 127 18.14 -0.96 2.97
CA GLY A 127 18.41 -2.15 3.77
C GLY A 127 19.53 -1.97 4.81
N PRO A 128 19.95 -3.06 5.46
CA PRO A 128 21.08 -3.05 6.40
C PRO A 128 22.35 -2.47 5.79
N LYS A 129 23.18 -1.80 6.59
CA LYS A 129 24.45 -1.24 6.11
C LYS A 129 25.52 -2.32 5.99
N GLY A 130 26.29 -2.27 4.90
CA GLY A 130 27.49 -3.09 4.74
C GLY A 130 28.64 -2.60 5.62
N ALA A 131 29.77 -3.31 5.57
CA ALA A 131 30.99 -2.92 6.28
C ALA A 131 31.53 -1.53 5.83
N ASP A 132 31.16 -1.08 4.64
CA ASP A 132 31.47 0.24 4.10
C ASP A 132 30.51 1.35 4.57
N GLY A 133 29.53 1.02 5.41
CA GLY A 133 28.53 1.94 5.95
C GLY A 133 27.43 2.35 4.97
N LYS A 134 27.41 1.81 3.74
CA LYS A 134 26.37 2.10 2.75
C LYS A 134 25.17 1.17 2.93
N PRO A 135 23.92 1.67 2.87
CA PRO A 135 22.74 0.81 2.89
C PRO A 135 22.72 -0.13 1.68
N GLY A 136 22.61 -1.43 1.94
CA GLY A 136 22.36 -2.41 0.89
C GLY A 136 20.88 -2.46 0.48
N PRO A 137 20.51 -3.43 -0.38
CA PRO A 137 19.13 -3.66 -0.77
C PRO A 137 18.24 -4.01 0.42
N PHE A 138 17.06 -3.40 0.50
CA PHE A 138 16.05 -3.70 1.51
C PHE A 138 15.53 -5.14 1.36
N SER A 139 15.18 -5.83 2.43
CA SER A 139 14.48 -7.12 2.33
C SER A 139 13.60 -7.34 3.54
N ASP A 140 12.35 -7.69 3.28
CA ASP A 140 11.38 -8.02 4.33
C ASP A 140 11.63 -9.42 4.90
N TRP A 141 11.92 -10.40 4.03
CA TRP A 141 12.29 -11.75 4.44
C TRP A 141 13.15 -12.44 3.37
N THR A 142 13.89 -13.46 3.80
CA THR A 142 14.52 -14.41 2.88
C THR A 142 13.57 -15.56 2.60
N HIS A 143 13.21 -15.78 1.33
CA HIS A 143 12.31 -16.86 0.93
C HIS A 143 12.91 -18.23 1.32
N ALA A 144 12.15 -19.03 2.08
CA ALA A 144 12.67 -20.23 2.73
C ALA A 144 13.20 -21.30 1.77
N ALA A 145 12.61 -21.43 0.57
CA ALA A 145 13.05 -22.41 -0.43
C ALA A 145 14.24 -21.89 -1.27
N SER A 146 14.02 -20.86 -2.10
CA SER A 146 15.02 -20.31 -3.02
C SER A 146 16.16 -19.50 -2.36
N LYS A 147 15.99 -19.08 -1.11
CA LYS A 147 16.91 -18.20 -0.36
C LYS A 147 17.07 -16.79 -0.95
N VAL A 148 16.12 -16.34 -1.76
CA VAL A 148 16.09 -14.98 -2.32
C VAL A 148 15.62 -13.99 -1.24
N GLY A 149 16.27 -12.83 -1.12
CA GLY A 149 15.78 -11.71 -0.30
C GLY A 149 14.61 -11.02 -0.99
N MET A 150 13.42 -11.09 -0.41
CA MET A 150 12.16 -10.63 -1.01
C MET A 150 11.75 -9.26 -0.50
N ILE A 151 10.85 -8.63 -1.26
CA ILE A 151 10.06 -7.45 -0.89
C ILE A 151 8.61 -7.92 -0.79
N LYS A 152 7.88 -7.45 0.23
CA LYS A 152 6.43 -7.62 0.32
C LYS A 152 5.82 -6.33 -0.18
N ILE A 153 4.81 -6.41 -1.05
CA ILE A 153 3.96 -5.27 -1.36
C ILE A 153 2.66 -5.33 -0.55
N GLN A 154 2.21 -4.22 0.01
CA GLN A 154 0.96 -4.11 0.75
C GLN A 154 0.05 -3.09 0.08
N HIS A 155 -1.15 -3.52 -0.30
CA HIS A 155 -2.31 -2.69 -0.65
C HIS A 155 -1.97 -1.30 -1.27
N PRO A 156 -1.29 -1.24 -2.44
CA PRO A 156 -0.82 -0.01 -3.06
C PRO A 156 -1.93 0.72 -3.83
N GLU A 157 -3.10 0.90 -3.19
CA GLU A 157 -4.26 1.50 -3.86
C GLU A 157 -3.97 2.92 -4.33
N PHE A 158 -3.36 3.77 -3.49
CA PHE A 158 -3.09 5.16 -3.87
C PHE A 158 -2.12 5.24 -5.05
N GLU A 159 -1.06 4.44 -5.01
CA GLU A 159 0.00 4.39 -6.01
C GLU A 159 -0.52 3.88 -7.36
N MET A 160 -1.36 2.84 -7.35
CA MET A 160 -2.01 2.31 -8.56
C MET A 160 -3.10 3.24 -9.10
N PHE A 161 -3.82 3.94 -8.21
CA PHE A 161 -4.94 4.80 -8.61
C PHE A 161 -4.50 6.15 -9.17
N GLN A 162 -3.45 6.77 -8.62
CA GLN A 162 -3.18 8.20 -8.81
C GLN A 162 -2.91 8.61 -10.27
N ASP A 163 -2.33 7.74 -11.09
CA ASP A 163 -2.07 7.95 -12.52
C ASP A 163 -3.01 7.15 -13.42
N SER A 164 -4.03 6.52 -12.85
CA SER A 164 -5.02 5.77 -13.59
C SER A 164 -5.97 6.68 -14.36
N THR A 165 -6.87 6.10 -15.18
CA THR A 165 -7.86 6.89 -15.94
C THR A 165 -8.70 7.80 -15.04
N HIS A 166 -9.03 7.35 -13.82
CA HIS A 166 -9.80 8.14 -12.87
C HIS A 166 -8.92 9.12 -12.09
N GLY A 167 -7.81 8.63 -11.51
CA GLY A 167 -6.91 9.46 -10.70
C GLY A 167 -6.28 10.59 -11.51
N ALA A 168 -5.77 10.30 -12.70
CA ALA A 168 -5.18 11.30 -13.60
C ALA A 168 -6.21 12.33 -14.10
N ALA A 169 -7.50 11.96 -14.16
CA ALA A 169 -8.60 12.87 -14.48
C ALA A 169 -9.08 13.70 -13.27
N GLY A 170 -8.46 13.54 -12.10
CA GLY A 170 -8.80 14.27 -10.89
C GLY A 170 -9.99 13.72 -10.11
N VAL A 171 -10.44 12.50 -10.39
CA VAL A 171 -11.41 11.81 -9.52
C VAL A 171 -10.72 11.43 -8.21
N ALA A 172 -11.41 11.55 -7.09
CA ALA A 172 -10.89 11.19 -5.77
C ALA A 172 -11.46 9.86 -5.27
N CYS A 173 -10.75 9.19 -4.34
CA CYS A 173 -11.23 7.96 -3.68
C CYS A 173 -12.64 8.16 -3.11
N ALA A 174 -12.86 9.32 -2.47
CA ALA A 174 -14.14 9.69 -1.86
C ALA A 174 -15.28 9.94 -2.87
N ASP A 175 -15.03 10.08 -4.17
CA ASP A 175 -16.10 10.20 -5.16
C ASP A 175 -16.81 8.85 -5.36
N CYS A 176 -16.04 7.76 -5.38
CA CYS A 176 -16.53 6.40 -5.58
C CYS A 176 -16.92 5.71 -4.27
N HIS A 177 -16.12 5.86 -3.21
CA HIS A 177 -16.27 5.11 -1.95
C HIS A 177 -16.97 5.90 -0.83
N MET A 178 -17.13 7.21 -1.00
CA MET A 178 -17.88 8.06 -0.08
C MET A 178 -18.86 8.96 -0.85
N PRO A 179 -19.67 8.38 -1.74
CA PRO A 179 -20.55 9.16 -2.61
C PRO A 179 -21.51 9.98 -1.76
N TYR A 180 -21.93 11.11 -2.32
CA TYR A 180 -22.99 11.86 -1.68
C TYR A 180 -24.31 11.10 -1.76
N MET A 181 -25.01 11.02 -0.63
CA MET A 181 -26.31 10.39 -0.48
C MET A 181 -27.28 11.35 0.20
N ARG A 182 -28.58 11.12 0.01
CA ARG A 182 -29.64 11.86 0.70
C ARG A 182 -30.06 11.08 1.93
N ASP A 183 -29.97 11.72 3.09
CA ASP A 183 -30.46 11.20 4.36
C ASP A 183 -31.18 12.33 5.12
N GLY A 184 -32.38 12.06 5.62
CA GLY A 184 -33.21 13.06 6.30
C GLY A 184 -33.41 14.38 5.52
N GLY A 185 -33.43 14.33 4.18
CA GLY A 185 -33.57 15.50 3.31
C GLY A 185 -32.28 16.30 3.06
N LYS A 186 -31.15 15.92 3.67
CA LYS A 186 -29.85 16.58 3.50
C LYS A 186 -28.88 15.72 2.68
N LYS A 187 -27.95 16.39 1.99
CA LYS A 187 -26.85 15.73 1.27
C LYS A 187 -25.71 15.47 2.25
N VAL A 188 -25.37 14.21 2.46
CA VAL A 188 -24.26 13.77 3.32
C VAL A 188 -23.28 12.93 2.52
N SER A 189 -22.01 12.91 2.91
CA SER A 189 -21.06 11.94 2.36
C SER A 189 -21.25 10.59 3.04
N SER A 190 -21.46 9.54 2.26
CA SER A 190 -21.47 8.19 2.79
C SER A 190 -20.16 7.92 3.53
N HIS A 191 -20.25 7.37 4.74
CA HIS A 191 -19.10 6.82 5.48
C HIS A 191 -19.10 5.29 5.45
N TRP A 192 -19.94 4.68 4.63
CA TRP A 192 -19.88 3.25 4.35
C TRP A 192 -18.82 2.99 3.26
N MET A 193 -17.56 2.95 3.68
CA MET A 193 -16.41 2.70 2.82
C MET A 193 -16.35 1.21 2.47
N THR A 194 -16.94 0.83 1.33
CA THR A 194 -17.03 -0.55 0.86
C THR A 194 -16.86 -0.61 -0.66
N SER A 195 -16.86 -1.81 -1.25
CA SER A 195 -16.99 -2.01 -2.70
C SER A 195 -18.23 -1.26 -3.24
N PRO A 196 -18.07 -0.33 -4.21
CA PRO A 196 -19.17 0.35 -4.86
C PRO A 196 -20.11 -0.61 -5.61
N LEU A 197 -19.61 -1.78 -6.01
CA LEU A 197 -20.37 -2.81 -6.73
C LEU A 197 -21.49 -3.44 -5.90
N LYS A 198 -21.50 -3.25 -4.57
CA LYS A 198 -22.59 -3.70 -3.70
C LYS A 198 -23.90 -2.96 -3.94
N ASP A 199 -23.85 -1.76 -4.52
CA ASP A 199 -25.06 -1.06 -4.95
C ASP A 199 -25.50 -1.59 -6.32
N PRO A 200 -26.67 -2.25 -6.44
CA PRO A 200 -27.17 -2.75 -7.72
C PRO A 200 -27.30 -1.63 -8.76
N GLU A 201 -27.60 -0.42 -8.31
CA GLU A 201 -27.82 0.76 -9.15
C GLU A 201 -26.55 1.54 -9.48
N LEU A 202 -25.40 1.19 -8.89
CA LEU A 202 -24.12 1.89 -9.02
C LEU A 202 -24.25 3.43 -8.93
N ARG A 203 -25.00 3.91 -7.94
CA ARG A 203 -25.33 5.35 -7.79
C ARG A 203 -24.10 6.23 -7.61
N ALA A 204 -23.03 5.71 -7.02
CA ALA A 204 -21.76 6.41 -6.90
C ALA A 204 -21.18 6.78 -8.27
N CYS A 205 -21.18 5.83 -9.21
CA CYS A 205 -20.65 5.99 -10.56
C CYS A 205 -21.56 6.91 -11.42
N ARG A 206 -22.88 6.76 -11.25
CA ARG A 206 -23.88 7.47 -12.07
C ARG A 206 -24.08 8.94 -11.71
N GLN A 207 -23.32 9.48 -10.75
CA GLN A 207 -23.19 10.93 -10.59
C GLN A 207 -22.43 11.57 -11.77
N CYS A 208 -21.52 10.81 -12.39
CA CYS A 208 -20.73 11.23 -13.55
C CYS A 208 -21.18 10.52 -14.83
N HIS A 209 -21.47 9.21 -14.75
CA HIS A 209 -21.92 8.39 -15.88
C HIS A 209 -23.45 8.30 -15.94
N THR A 210 -24.11 9.44 -16.02
CA THR A 210 -25.59 9.56 -15.94
C THR A 210 -26.30 8.85 -17.09
N ASP A 211 -25.62 8.71 -18.24
CA ASP A 211 -26.12 8.11 -19.47
C ASP A 211 -25.88 6.59 -19.56
N LYS A 212 -25.27 5.98 -18.54
CA LYS A 212 -24.99 4.54 -18.49
C LYS A 212 -25.90 3.83 -17.49
N THR A 213 -26.28 2.61 -17.83
CA THR A 213 -26.98 1.70 -16.91
C THR A 213 -25.99 1.09 -15.91
N ALA A 214 -26.51 0.62 -14.77
CA ALA A 214 -25.68 -0.06 -13.78
C ALA A 214 -25.06 -1.34 -14.34
N ASP A 215 -25.80 -2.11 -15.15
CA ASP A 215 -25.29 -3.32 -15.80
C ASP A 215 -24.15 -3.01 -16.77
N TYR A 216 -24.27 -1.92 -17.55
CA TYR A 216 -23.18 -1.50 -18.43
C TYR A 216 -21.92 -1.20 -17.60
N LEU A 217 -22.04 -0.35 -16.57
CA LEU A 217 -20.90 0.02 -15.73
C LEU A 217 -20.27 -1.20 -15.06
N ARG A 218 -21.08 -2.07 -14.46
CA ARG A 218 -20.62 -3.33 -13.85
C ARG A 218 -19.86 -4.20 -14.85
N SER A 219 -20.38 -4.37 -16.06
CA SER A 219 -19.72 -5.15 -17.11
C SER A 219 -18.35 -4.59 -17.49
N ARG A 220 -18.15 -3.27 -17.42
CA ARG A 220 -16.85 -2.63 -17.69
C ARG A 220 -15.86 -2.87 -16.56
N VAL A 221 -16.33 -2.87 -15.30
CA VAL A 221 -15.49 -3.24 -14.15
C VAL A 221 -15.05 -4.70 -14.26
N GLU A 222 -16.01 -5.61 -14.43
CA GLU A 222 -15.76 -7.05 -14.53
C GLU A 222 -14.90 -7.42 -15.74
N TYR A 223 -15.01 -6.67 -16.85
CA TYR A 223 -14.16 -6.85 -18.03
C TYR A 223 -12.67 -6.73 -17.70
N THR A 224 -12.30 -5.74 -16.87
CA THR A 224 -10.93 -5.52 -16.44
C THR A 224 -10.53 -6.53 -15.37
N GLN A 225 -11.33 -6.66 -14.31
CA GLN A 225 -11.05 -7.56 -13.19
C GLN A 225 -10.83 -8.99 -13.64
N LYS A 226 -11.65 -9.49 -14.58
CA LYS A 226 -11.48 -10.84 -15.15
C LYS A 226 -10.10 -11.02 -15.78
N LYS A 227 -9.65 -10.06 -16.61
CA LYS A 227 -8.36 -10.18 -17.30
C LYS A 227 -7.20 -10.04 -16.34
N SER A 228 -7.29 -9.09 -15.41
CA SER A 228 -6.28 -8.88 -14.36
C SER A 228 -6.12 -10.14 -13.53
N PHE A 229 -7.22 -10.71 -13.04
CA PHE A 229 -7.19 -11.92 -12.21
C PHE A 229 -6.69 -13.15 -12.98
N ASP A 230 -7.17 -13.38 -14.21
CA ASP A 230 -6.74 -14.52 -15.04
C ASP A 230 -5.23 -14.47 -15.34
N GLN A 231 -4.64 -13.28 -15.51
CA GLN A 231 -3.20 -13.11 -15.74
C GLN A 231 -2.39 -13.13 -14.44
N LEU A 232 -2.93 -12.60 -13.34
CA LEU A 232 -2.30 -12.65 -12.03
C LEU A 232 -2.01 -14.09 -11.60
N LEU A 233 -2.97 -14.99 -11.76
CA LEU A 233 -2.78 -16.41 -11.42
C LEU A 233 -1.63 -17.04 -12.22
N LYS A 234 -1.52 -16.72 -13.52
CA LYS A 234 -0.42 -17.20 -14.37
C LYS A 234 0.93 -16.62 -13.93
N ALA A 235 0.98 -15.35 -13.58
CA ALA A 235 2.19 -14.71 -13.08
C ALA A 235 2.66 -15.35 -11.76
N GLN A 236 1.72 -15.66 -10.86
CA GLN A 236 2.00 -16.36 -9.60
C GLN A 236 2.51 -17.78 -9.84
N GLU A 237 1.90 -18.55 -10.74
CA GLU A 237 2.40 -19.88 -11.12
C GLU A 237 3.82 -19.84 -11.68
N ILE A 238 4.13 -18.87 -12.55
CA ILE A 238 5.48 -18.68 -13.10
C ILE A 238 6.45 -18.27 -11.99
N SER A 239 6.03 -17.42 -11.05
CA SER A 239 6.86 -17.02 -9.90
C SER A 239 7.20 -18.21 -9.00
N VAL A 240 6.25 -19.10 -8.73
CA VAL A 240 6.51 -20.37 -8.01
C VAL A 240 7.54 -21.22 -8.76
N LYS A 241 7.38 -21.39 -10.08
CA LYS A 241 8.37 -22.10 -10.91
C LYS A 241 9.74 -21.45 -10.88
N ALA A 242 9.82 -20.12 -10.85
CA ALA A 242 11.09 -19.40 -10.77
C ALA A 242 11.78 -19.62 -9.41
N HIS A 243 11.03 -19.58 -8.30
CA HIS A 243 11.54 -19.97 -6.99
C HIS A 243 12.06 -21.42 -6.96
N GLU A 244 11.32 -22.35 -7.58
CA GLU A 244 11.71 -23.75 -7.66
C GLU A 244 12.98 -23.95 -8.50
N ALA A 245 13.10 -23.23 -9.63
CA ALA A 245 14.31 -23.27 -10.45
C ALA A 245 15.55 -22.81 -9.67
N ILE A 246 15.45 -21.72 -8.90
CA ILE A 246 16.54 -21.28 -8.00
C ILE A 246 16.83 -22.33 -6.92
N ARG A 247 15.79 -22.93 -6.31
CA ARG A 247 15.96 -23.95 -5.28
C ARG A 247 16.71 -25.18 -5.83
N LEU A 248 16.31 -25.69 -6.99
CA LEU A 248 16.96 -26.80 -7.67
C LEU A 248 18.40 -26.45 -8.06
N ALA A 249 18.62 -25.25 -8.62
CA ALA A 249 19.96 -24.79 -8.98
C ALA A 249 20.88 -24.70 -7.76
N ASN A 250 20.41 -24.18 -6.63
CA ASN A 250 21.18 -24.11 -5.38
C ASN A 250 21.64 -25.51 -4.91
N GLY A 251 20.80 -26.53 -5.09
CA GLY A 251 21.08 -27.92 -4.72
C GLY A 251 21.73 -28.76 -5.82
N TYR A 252 22.15 -28.16 -6.94
CA TYR A 252 22.66 -28.91 -8.08
C TYR A 252 24.12 -29.34 -7.90
N GLU A 253 24.39 -30.65 -7.84
CA GLU A 253 25.73 -31.22 -7.62
C GLU A 253 26.48 -31.56 -8.91
N GLY A 254 25.84 -31.38 -10.08
CA GLY A 254 26.46 -31.67 -11.38
C GLY A 254 27.40 -30.58 -11.89
N LYS A 255 27.89 -30.73 -13.12
CA LYS A 255 28.78 -29.75 -13.78
C LYS A 255 28.03 -28.42 -13.99
N ARG A 256 28.53 -27.35 -13.36
CA ARG A 256 27.97 -26.00 -13.46
C ARG A 256 28.64 -25.20 -14.58
N SER A 257 27.97 -24.12 -15.01
CA SER A 257 28.57 -23.10 -15.87
C SER A 257 29.76 -22.43 -15.14
N PRO A 258 30.83 -22.04 -15.84
CA PRO A 258 31.87 -21.16 -15.28
C PRO A 258 31.31 -19.83 -14.73
N GLU A 259 30.18 -19.36 -15.26
CA GLU A 259 29.52 -18.11 -14.88
C GLU A 259 28.38 -18.31 -13.86
N TYR A 260 28.33 -19.48 -13.22
CA TYR A 260 27.19 -19.88 -12.36
C TYR A 260 26.83 -18.85 -11.29
N ASP A 261 27.82 -18.26 -10.60
CA ASP A 261 27.53 -17.30 -9.51
C ASP A 261 26.94 -15.98 -10.02
N ALA A 262 27.41 -15.50 -11.17
CA ALA A 262 26.86 -14.31 -11.82
C ALA A 262 25.42 -14.56 -12.28
N LEU A 263 25.19 -15.69 -12.98
CA LEU A 263 23.86 -16.10 -13.43
C LEU A 263 22.89 -16.32 -12.27
N MET A 264 23.33 -16.91 -11.16
CA MET A 264 22.50 -17.09 -9.98
C MET A 264 22.22 -15.78 -9.25
N THR A 265 23.12 -14.79 -9.31
CA THR A 265 22.85 -13.45 -8.77
C THR A 265 21.75 -12.76 -9.57
N GLU A 266 21.87 -12.74 -10.90
CA GLU A 266 20.85 -12.19 -11.80
C GLU A 266 19.52 -12.93 -11.66
N ALA A 267 19.54 -14.26 -11.63
CA ALA A 267 18.32 -15.06 -11.52
C ALA A 267 17.58 -14.81 -10.19
N ARG A 268 18.30 -14.64 -9.07
CA ARG A 268 17.69 -14.27 -7.78
C ARG A 268 17.11 -12.85 -7.81
N ASP A 269 17.79 -11.91 -8.47
CA ASP A 269 17.27 -10.54 -8.68
C ASP A 269 15.98 -10.56 -9.50
N MET A 270 15.91 -11.39 -10.56
CA MET A 270 14.70 -11.55 -11.37
C MET A 270 13.56 -12.22 -10.62
N VAL A 271 13.82 -13.18 -9.72
CA VAL A 271 12.78 -13.73 -8.83
C VAL A 271 12.24 -12.66 -7.90
N ARG A 272 13.13 -11.88 -7.27
CA ARG A 272 12.76 -10.76 -6.39
C ARG A 272 11.93 -9.72 -7.13
N LYS A 273 12.40 -9.26 -8.29
CA LYS A 273 11.73 -8.25 -9.13
C LYS A 273 10.39 -8.77 -9.66
N GLY A 274 10.37 -9.97 -10.23
CA GLY A 274 9.16 -10.60 -10.76
C GLY A 274 8.10 -10.77 -9.68
N GLN A 275 8.48 -11.14 -8.45
CA GLN A 275 7.55 -11.21 -7.34
C GLN A 275 6.99 -9.86 -6.93
N LEU A 276 7.84 -8.82 -6.79
CA LEU A 276 7.36 -7.48 -6.48
C LEU A 276 6.27 -7.03 -7.46
N PHE A 277 6.47 -7.27 -8.76
CA PHE A 277 5.55 -6.81 -9.79
C PHE A 277 4.18 -7.48 -9.71
N TRP A 278 4.10 -8.81 -9.53
CA TRP A 278 2.80 -9.45 -9.38
C TRP A 278 2.19 -9.17 -8.00
N ASP A 279 2.99 -9.02 -6.95
CA ASP A 279 2.49 -8.72 -5.59
C ASP A 279 1.92 -7.29 -5.52
N TYR A 280 2.48 -6.35 -6.28
CA TYR A 280 1.91 -5.00 -6.45
C TYR A 280 0.50 -5.03 -7.02
N VAL A 281 0.22 -5.92 -7.99
CA VAL A 281 -1.13 -6.11 -8.54
C VAL A 281 -2.00 -6.95 -7.61
N SER A 282 -1.44 -7.98 -6.97
CA SER A 282 -2.18 -8.90 -6.12
C SER A 282 -2.63 -8.28 -4.79
N ALA A 283 -1.80 -7.42 -4.22
CA ALA A 283 -2.05 -6.81 -2.92
C ALA A 283 -3.06 -5.66 -3.03
N GLU A 284 -3.23 -5.09 -4.23
CA GLU A 284 -4.17 -4.02 -4.53
C GLU A 284 -5.62 -4.53 -4.61
N ASN A 285 -6.55 -3.82 -3.97
CA ASN A 285 -7.88 -4.34 -3.68
C ASN A 285 -8.92 -4.20 -4.81
N SER A 286 -8.63 -3.46 -5.88
CA SER A 286 -9.58 -3.25 -6.99
C SER A 286 -9.56 -4.35 -8.04
N VAL A 287 -8.56 -5.24 -7.99
CA VAL A 287 -8.27 -6.24 -9.03
C VAL A 287 -8.00 -5.54 -10.38
N GLY A 288 -7.25 -4.44 -10.33
CA GLY A 288 -6.83 -3.64 -11.47
C GLY A 288 -7.92 -2.77 -12.10
N PHE A 289 -9.02 -2.50 -11.41
CA PHE A 289 -10.04 -1.55 -11.90
C PHE A 289 -9.68 -0.10 -11.60
N HIS A 290 -8.94 0.17 -10.52
CA HIS A 290 -8.28 1.45 -10.33
C HIS A 290 -7.40 1.72 -11.54
#